data_AF-A0A3P7J4A0-F1
#
_entry.id   AF-A0A3P7J4A0-F1
#
_cell.length_a   1.000
_cell.length_b   1.000
_cell.length_c   1.000
_cell.angle_alpha   90.00
_cell.angle_beta   90.00
_cell.angle_gamma   90.00
#
_symmetry.space_group_name_H-M   'P 1'
#
loop_
_entity.id
_entity.type
_entity.pdbx_description
1 polymer ?
#
loop_
_entity_poly.entity_id
_entity_poly.type
_entity_poly.pdbx_seq_one_letter_code
_entity_poly.pdbx_strand_id
1 'polypeptide(L)'
;MQQDAHEFLNYLLNTVSETLIEEKNAERERMMRNGTLRKGTLGTDRGRDEASGSSSKTDTTWIHEIFQGTLTNETRCLCCETVSSKDEDFLDLSVDIDQNASITHCLR
;
A
#
# COMPACT_ATOMS: atom_id res chain seq x y z
N MET A 1 -11.64 -13.82 27.70
CA MET A 1 -11.95 -13.87 26.26
C MET A 1 -10.61 -14.01 25.54
N GLN A 2 -10.43 -15.10 24.78
CA GLN A 2 -9.29 -15.20 23.85
C GLN A 2 -9.66 -14.44 22.57
N GLN A 3 -8.67 -13.85 21.92
CA GLN A 3 -8.83 -13.08 20.68
C GLN A 3 -8.01 -13.73 19.57
N ASP A 4 -8.38 -13.45 18.32
CA ASP A 4 -7.62 -13.90 17.16
C ASP A 4 -6.33 -13.07 17.05
N ALA A 5 -5.19 -13.75 17.01
CA ALA A 5 -3.88 -13.11 16.87
C ALA A 5 -3.67 -12.50 15.47
N HIS A 6 -4.31 -13.08 14.44
CA HIS A 6 -4.27 -12.56 13.09
C HIS A 6 -4.98 -11.20 13.00
N GLU A 7 -6.18 -11.10 13.56
CA GLU A 7 -6.93 -9.84 13.64
C GLU A 7 -6.13 -8.77 14.41
N PHE A 8 -5.51 -9.15 15.52
CA PHE A 8 -4.65 -8.24 16.28
C PHE A 8 -3.44 -7.76 15.47
N LEU A 9 -2.76 -8.66 14.75
CA LEU A 9 -1.60 -8.31 13.92
C LEU A 9 -1.98 -7.32 12.82
N ASN A 10 -3.07 -7.61 12.10
CA ASN A 10 -3.54 -6.76 11.01
C ASN A 10 -3.93 -5.36 11.54
N TYR A 11 -4.68 -5.31 12.65
CA TYR A 11 -5.01 -4.05 13.31
C TYR A 11 -3.76 -3.27 13.73
N LEU A 12 -2.78 -3.94 14.34
CA LEU A 12 -1.54 -3.32 14.81
C LEU A 12 -0.73 -2.73 13.66
N LEU A 13 -0.49 -3.49 12.58
CA LEU A 13 0.30 -3.02 11.45
C LEU A 13 -0.35 -1.82 10.76
N ASN A 14 -1.67 -1.88 10.54
CA ASN A 14 -2.42 -0.76 9.97
C ASN A 14 -2.37 0.47 10.87
N THR A 15 -2.60 0.33 12.17
CA THR A 15 -2.58 1.44 13.13
C THR A 15 -1.20 2.11 13.19
N VAL A 16 -0.12 1.33 13.21
CA VAL A 16 1.25 1.86 13.17
C VAL A 16 1.51 2.59 11.86
N SER A 17 1.09 2.01 10.74
CA SER A 17 1.25 2.63 9.42
C SER A 17 0.52 3.96 9.31
N GLU A 18 -0.74 4.02 9.74
CA GLU A 18 -1.56 5.23 9.77
C GLU A 18 -0.92 6.32 10.64
N THR A 19 -0.46 5.96 11.84
CA THR A 19 0.22 6.90 12.75
C THR A 19 1.46 7.52 12.10
N LEU A 20 2.27 6.72 11.40
CA LEU A 20 3.47 7.20 10.71
C LEU A 20 3.12 8.11 9.52
N ILE A 21 2.04 7.82 8.80
CA ILE A 21 1.54 8.66 7.71
C ILE A 21 1.09 10.01 8.27
N GLU A 22 0.34 10.02 9.37
CA GLU A 22 -0.12 11.23 10.04
C GLU A 22 1.06 12.10 10.51
N GLU A 23 2.08 11.51 11.12
CA GLU A 23 3.29 12.21 11.54
C GLU A 23 4.03 12.83 10.35
N LYS A 24 4.27 12.06 9.29
CA LYS A 24 4.94 12.54 8.06
C LYS A 24 4.18 13.69 7.41
N ASN A 25 2.85 13.60 7.38
CA ASN A 25 2.01 14.65 6.82
C ASN A 25 2.01 15.92 7.69
N ALA A 26 1.96 15.78 9.01
CA ALA A 26 2.11 16.91 9.93
C ALA A 26 3.47 17.61 9.79
N GLU A 27 4.56 16.86 9.61
CA GLU A 27 5.89 17.44 9.33
C GLU A 27 5.93 18.20 8.01
N ARG A 28 5.39 17.60 6.93
CA ARG A 28 5.30 18.23 5.61
C ARG A 28 4.52 19.55 5.66
N GLU A 29 3.41 19.58 6.40
CA GLU A 29 2.62 20.79 6.61
C GLU A 29 3.35 21.86 7.44
N ARG A 30 4.10 21.45 8.47
CA ARG A 30 4.92 22.38 9.27
C ARG A 30 6.03 23.00 8.43
N MET A 31 6.70 22.22 7.58
CA MET A 31 7.70 22.72 6.64
C MET A 31 7.09 23.70 5.64
N MET A 32 5.88 23.43 5.14
CA MET A 32 5.17 24.32 4.22
C MET A 32 4.76 25.65 4.88
N ARG A 33 4.33 25.61 6.16
CA ARG A 33 4.00 26.82 6.94
C ARG A 33 5.21 27.64 7.36
N ASN A 34 6.36 26.99 7.61
CA ASN A 34 7.59 27.66 8.06
C ASN A 34 8.43 28.30 6.94
N GLY A 35 7.96 28.28 5.69
CA GLY A 35 8.44 29.20 4.64
C GLY A 35 9.89 29.04 4.18
N THR A 36 10.51 27.88 4.36
CA THR A 36 11.89 27.63 3.88
C THR A 36 11.99 27.44 2.36
N LEU A 37 10.87 27.36 1.65
CA LEU A 37 10.82 27.60 0.21
C LEU A 37 10.79 29.11 -0.03
N ARG A 38 11.98 29.72 -0.09
CA ARG A 38 12.13 31.03 -0.75
C ARG A 38 11.55 30.89 -2.16
N LYS A 39 10.36 31.47 -2.37
CA LYS A 39 9.87 31.86 -3.69
C LYS A 39 10.80 32.96 -4.21
N GLY A 40 11.98 32.55 -4.67
CA GLY A 40 13.05 33.39 -5.16
C GLY A 40 13.22 33.19 -6.66
N THR A 41 12.62 34.12 -7.40
CA THR A 41 13.03 34.57 -8.74
C THR A 41 12.49 33.79 -9.95
N LEU A 42 11.90 34.57 -10.85
CA LEU A 42 11.34 34.20 -12.14
C LEU A 42 12.38 33.52 -13.05
N GLY A 43 11.97 32.44 -13.70
CA GLY A 43 12.66 31.82 -14.82
C GLY A 43 11.68 30.93 -15.56
N THR A 44 11.20 31.41 -16.69
CA THR A 44 10.39 30.69 -17.67
C THR A 44 11.07 29.39 -18.08
N ASP A 45 10.43 28.23 -17.86
CA ASP A 45 10.42 27.17 -18.86
C ASP A 45 9.17 26.32 -18.73
N ARG A 46 8.42 26.24 -19.83
CA ARG A 46 7.22 25.42 -19.97
C ARG A 46 7.67 24.01 -20.39
N GLY A 47 8.08 23.21 -19.42
CA GLY A 47 8.30 21.76 -19.60
C GLY A 47 7.06 20.99 -19.14
N ARG A 48 6.24 20.61 -20.10
CA ARG A 48 5.09 19.71 -19.99
C ARG A 48 5.59 18.31 -19.62
N ASP A 49 5.34 17.88 -18.38
CA ASP A 49 5.28 16.46 -18.05
C ASP A 49 3.86 16.13 -17.62
N GLU A 50 3.34 15.14 -18.33
CA GLU A 50 1.94 14.92 -18.56
C GLU A 50 1.25 14.25 -17.39
N ALA A 51 0.00 14.66 -17.19
CA ALA A 51 -0.99 13.94 -16.41
C ALA A 51 -1.16 12.53 -17.02
N SER A 52 -0.70 11.52 -16.30
CA SER A 52 -1.09 10.13 -16.52
C SER A 52 -1.23 9.44 -15.17
N GLY A 53 -2.44 8.96 -14.88
CA GLY A 53 -2.70 7.94 -13.88
C GLY A 53 -2.88 8.43 -12.45
N SER A 54 -4.15 8.57 -12.05
CA SER A 54 -4.60 8.63 -10.67
C SER A 54 -4.21 7.38 -9.87
N SER A 55 -2.99 7.35 -9.36
CA SER A 55 -2.72 6.68 -8.09
C SER A 55 -2.27 7.78 -7.13
N SER A 56 -3.09 8.07 -6.13
CA SER A 56 -2.57 8.69 -4.92
C SER A 56 -1.31 7.91 -4.57
N LYS A 57 -0.14 8.57 -4.60
CA LYS A 57 1.05 8.01 -3.98
C LYS A 57 0.66 7.80 -2.52
N THR A 58 0.23 6.59 -2.18
CA THR A 58 -0.02 6.19 -0.81
C THR A 58 1.27 6.53 -0.10
N ASP A 59 1.15 7.32 0.96
CA ASP A 59 2.33 7.76 1.69
C ASP A 59 2.96 6.50 2.29
N THR A 60 3.97 5.95 1.59
CA THR A 60 4.62 4.73 2.03
C THR A 60 5.34 4.99 3.35
N THR A 61 5.34 3.96 4.19
CA THR A 61 5.99 3.94 5.50
C THR A 61 6.93 2.74 5.52
N TRP A 62 7.83 2.68 6.50
CA TRP A 62 8.70 1.51 6.65
C TRP A 62 7.90 0.22 6.92
N ILE A 63 6.66 0.30 7.43
CA ILE A 63 5.76 -0.86 7.55
C ILE A 63 5.48 -1.43 6.16
N HIS A 64 5.13 -0.56 5.20
CA HIS A 64 4.91 -0.99 3.83
C HIS A 64 6.20 -1.51 3.18
N GLU A 65 7.37 -0.93 3.49
CA GLU A 65 8.65 -1.43 2.96
C GLU A 65 9.01 -2.85 3.45
N ILE A 66 8.62 -3.22 4.67
CA ILE A 66 8.96 -4.52 5.27
C ILE A 66 7.88 -5.57 5.00
N PHE A 67 6.60 -5.19 5.12
CA PHE A 67 5.49 -6.13 5.13
C PHE A 67 4.62 -6.09 3.88
N GLN A 68 4.69 -5.02 3.05
CA GLN A 68 3.83 -4.95 1.88
C GLN A 68 4.32 -5.88 0.77
N GLY A 69 3.43 -6.75 0.32
CA GLY A 69 3.52 -7.44 -0.96
C GLY A 69 2.37 -7.04 -1.88
N THR A 70 2.43 -7.48 -3.14
CA THR A 70 1.36 -7.31 -4.12
C THR A 70 0.92 -8.67 -4.62
N LEU A 71 -0.38 -8.94 -4.57
CA LEU A 71 -1.03 -10.15 -5.07
C LEU A 71 -1.82 -9.81 -6.33
N THR A 72 -1.55 -10.48 -7.44
CA THR A 72 -2.36 -10.39 -8.65
C THR A 72 -3.50 -11.41 -8.57
N ASN A 73 -4.71 -10.93 -8.29
CA ASN A 73 -5.91 -11.76 -8.26
C ASN A 73 -6.52 -11.86 -9.66
N GLU A 74 -6.51 -13.07 -10.24
CA GLU A 74 -7.13 -13.35 -11.53
C GLU A 74 -8.46 -14.07 -11.35
N THR A 75 -9.54 -13.43 -11.80
CA THR A 75 -10.87 -14.03 -11.84
C THR A 75 -11.27 -14.33 -13.27
N ARG A 76 -11.57 -15.59 -13.56
CA ARG A 76 -12.10 -16.05 -14.86
C ARG A 76 -13.61 -16.28 -14.75
N CYS A 77 -14.39 -15.61 -15.59
CA CYS A 77 -15.81 -15.90 -15.73
C CYS A 77 -16.01 -17.25 -16.44
N LEU A 78 -16.71 -18.19 -15.80
CA LEU A 78 -16.97 -19.52 -16.37
C LEU A 78 -18.04 -19.51 -17.49
N CYS A 79 -18.74 -18.40 -17.70
CA CYS A 79 -19.79 -18.30 -18.72
C CYS A 79 -19.30 -17.67 -20.04
N CYS A 80 -18.51 -16.60 -19.96
CA CYS A 80 -18.03 -15.86 -21.13
C CYS A 80 -16.50 -15.90 -21.31
N GLU A 81 -15.79 -16.64 -20.45
CA GLU A 81 -14.34 -16.84 -20.46
C GLU A 81 -13.49 -15.57 -20.27
N THR A 82 -14.13 -14.40 -20.07
CA THR A 82 -13.44 -13.15 -19.73
C THR A 82 -12.63 -13.32 -18.45
N VAL A 83 -11.35 -12.94 -18.53
CA VAL A 83 -10.43 -12.90 -17.38
C VAL A 83 -10.26 -11.45 -16.96
N SER A 84 -10.43 -11.19 -15.67
CA SER A 84 -10.09 -9.92 -15.04
C SER A 84 -8.96 -10.14 -14.04
N SER A 85 -7.90 -9.35 -14.15
CA SER A 85 -6.79 -9.37 -13.21
C SER A 85 -6.78 -8.05 -12.42
N LYS A 86 -6.54 -8.14 -11.11
CA LYS A 86 -6.46 -7.00 -10.21
C LYS A 86 -5.26 -7.17 -9.28
N ASP A 87 -4.40 -6.17 -9.24
CA ASP A 87 -3.32 -6.12 -8.27
C ASP A 87 -3.83 -5.55 -6.95
N GLU A 88 -3.57 -6.26 -5.85
CA GLU A 88 -3.96 -5.87 -4.50
C GLU A 88 -2.74 -5.90 -3.58
N ASP A 89 -2.52 -4.83 -2.84
CA ASP A 89 -1.47 -4.77 -1.82
C ASP A 89 -1.93 -5.49 -0.54
N PHE A 90 -1.02 -6.20 0.12
CA PHE A 90 -1.28 -6.90 1.38
C PHE A 90 -0.12 -6.68 2.37
N LEU A 91 -0.40 -6.72 3.68
CA LEU A 91 0.62 -6.70 4.75
C LEU A 91 0.82 -8.07 5.40
N ASP A 92 -0.09 -9.00 5.16
CA ASP A 92 -0.03 -10.39 5.56
C ASP A 92 -0.63 -11.28 4.45
N LEU A 93 -0.13 -12.51 4.32
CA LEU A 93 -0.64 -13.49 3.38
C LEU A 93 -1.38 -14.58 4.14
N SER A 94 -2.70 -14.56 4.05
CA SER A 94 -3.55 -15.65 4.54
C SER A 94 -3.57 -16.78 3.51
N VAL A 95 -3.26 -18.00 3.97
CA VAL A 95 -3.08 -19.17 3.10
C VAL A 95 -4.02 -20.28 3.55
N ASP A 96 -4.79 -20.83 2.61
CA ASP A 96 -5.64 -21.99 2.86
C ASP A 96 -4.78 -23.23 3.12
N ILE A 97 -5.15 -24.02 4.15
CA ILE A 97 -4.36 -25.18 4.56
C ILE A 97 -5.07 -26.47 4.18
N ASP A 98 -4.40 -27.26 3.34
CA ASP A 98 -4.81 -28.63 3.05
C ASP A 98 -4.27 -29.64 4.07
N GLN A 99 -5.01 -30.73 4.26
CA GLN A 99 -4.63 -31.76 5.22
C GLN A 99 -3.36 -32.50 4.78
N ASN A 100 -2.40 -32.64 5.70
CA ASN A 100 -1.09 -33.25 5.46
C ASN A 100 -0.25 -32.56 4.37
N ALA A 101 -0.57 -31.31 4.03
CA ALA A 101 0.23 -30.50 3.11
C ALA A 101 1.37 -29.76 3.84
N SER A 102 2.41 -29.42 3.09
CA SER A 102 3.48 -28.53 3.56
C SER A 102 3.14 -27.08 3.26
N ILE A 103 3.72 -26.13 3.98
CA ILE A 103 3.53 -24.69 3.71
C ILE A 103 3.94 -24.32 2.27
N THR A 104 4.98 -24.95 1.72
CA THR A 104 5.41 -24.76 0.34
C THR A 104 4.37 -25.25 -0.67
N HIS A 105 3.56 -26.25 -0.29
CA HIS A 105 2.44 -26.69 -1.11
C HIS A 105 1.29 -25.69 -1.07
N CYS A 106 0.92 -25.20 0.12
CA CYS A 106 -0.19 -24.25 0.26
C CYS A 106 0.11 -22.87 -0.36
N LEU A 107 1.39 -22.50 -0.50
CA LEU A 107 1.83 -21.26 -1.13
C LEU A 107 1.98 -21.33 -2.66
N ARG A 108 1.81 -22.51 -3.26
CA ARG A 108 1.98 -22.74 -4.70
C ARG A 108 0.65 -22.90 -5.41
#